data_AF-A0A8B6DZ36-F1
#
_entry.id   AF-A0A8B6DZ36-F1
#
_cell.length_a   1.000
_cell.length_b   1.000
_cell.length_c   1.000
_cell.angle_alpha   90.00
_cell.angle_beta   90.00
_cell.angle_gamma   90.00
#
_symmetry.space_group_name_H-M   'P 1'
#
loop_
_entity.id
_entity.type
_entity.pdbx_description
1 polymer ?
#
loop_
_entity_poly.entity_id
_entity_poly.type
_entity_poly.pdbx_seq_one_letter_code
_entity_poly.pdbx_strand_id
1 'polypeptide(L)'
;MTGFQNAIIHVYNKNENAIHDSDYFQNIEHRTSMILMGDSLGDLHMGDGAEVDHKLKIGFLNGRVEESLELYKKKYDIVIVEDETLDVPNNLLLSILESC
;
A
#
# COMPACT_ATOMS: atom_id res chain seq x y z
N MET A 1 -4.24 -2.53 -35.02
CA MET A 1 -4.15 -1.93 -33.68
C MET A 1 -4.06 -3.07 -32.68
N THR A 2 -2.86 -3.56 -32.40
CA THR A 2 -2.64 -4.60 -31.40
C THR A 2 -2.71 -3.93 -30.03
N GLY A 3 -3.91 -3.99 -29.43
CA GLY A 3 -4.13 -3.55 -28.06
C GLY A 3 -3.42 -4.45 -27.05
N PHE A 4 -3.30 -3.96 -25.80
CA PHE A 4 -2.65 -4.60 -24.67
C PHE A 4 -2.92 -6.12 -24.58
N GLN A 5 -1.83 -6.90 -24.47
CA GLN A 5 -1.86 -8.38 -24.47
C GLN A 5 -1.91 -9.03 -23.07
N ASN A 6 -1.81 -8.25 -21.99
CA ASN A 6 -1.85 -8.74 -20.61
C ASN A 6 -2.99 -8.08 -19.81
N ALA A 7 -3.37 -8.69 -18.68
CA ALA A 7 -4.36 -8.14 -17.75
C ALA A 7 -3.94 -6.74 -17.28
N ILE A 8 -4.78 -5.74 -17.55
CA ILE A 8 -4.51 -4.35 -17.22
C ILE A 8 -4.63 -4.17 -15.70
N ILE A 9 -3.55 -3.73 -15.04
CA ILE A 9 -3.58 -3.31 -13.64
C ILE A 9 -4.21 -1.92 -13.58
N HIS A 10 -5.38 -1.82 -12.97
CA HIS A 10 -6.10 -0.56 -12.72
C HIS A 10 -6.37 -0.43 -11.22
N VAL A 11 -6.74 0.76 -10.73
CA VAL A 11 -7.04 1.06 -9.31
C VAL A 11 -8.01 0.06 -8.65
N TYR A 12 -8.85 -0.63 -9.43
CA TYR A 12 -9.81 -1.63 -8.96
C TYR A 12 -9.36 -3.10 -9.13
N ASN A 13 -8.18 -3.32 -9.72
CA ASN A 13 -7.59 -4.64 -9.96
C ASN A 13 -6.15 -4.71 -9.38
N LYS A 14 -5.86 -3.88 -8.37
CA LYS A 14 -4.62 -3.91 -7.57
C LYS A 14 -4.74 -4.95 -6.45
N ASN A 15 -5.22 -6.14 -6.76
CA ASN A 15 -5.28 -7.27 -5.83
C ASN A 15 -4.35 -8.38 -6.30
N GLU A 16 -4.30 -9.47 -5.54
CA GLU A 16 -3.48 -10.67 -5.82
C GLU A 16 -3.68 -11.22 -7.24
N ASN A 17 -4.82 -10.97 -7.89
CA ASN A 17 -5.06 -11.41 -9.27
C ASN A 17 -4.13 -10.75 -10.29
N ALA A 18 -3.51 -9.62 -9.98
CA ALA A 18 -2.47 -9.01 -10.82
C ALA A 18 -1.14 -9.79 -10.77
N ILE A 19 -0.93 -10.61 -9.73
CA ILE A 19 0.32 -11.31 -9.39
C ILE A 19 0.11 -12.84 -9.41
N HIS A 20 -0.98 -13.32 -10.02
CA HIS A 20 -1.42 -14.72 -9.98
C HIS A 20 -0.40 -15.73 -10.57
N ASP A 21 0.62 -15.26 -11.31
CA ASP A 21 1.63 -16.06 -12.03
C ASP A 21 3.05 -15.95 -11.43
N SER A 22 3.23 -15.52 -10.17
CA SER A 22 4.58 -15.40 -9.60
C SER A 22 4.75 -16.10 -8.25
N ASP A 23 5.92 -16.72 -8.06
CA ASP A 23 6.38 -17.30 -6.78
C ASP A 23 6.67 -16.21 -5.71
N TYR A 24 6.30 -14.96 -5.95
CA TYR A 24 6.61 -13.82 -5.09
C TYR A 24 6.09 -14.03 -3.67
N PHE A 25 4.82 -14.42 -3.51
CA PHE A 25 4.20 -14.61 -2.20
C PHE A 25 4.83 -15.76 -1.42
N GLN A 26 5.13 -16.88 -2.08
CA GLN A 26 5.85 -18.00 -1.45
C GLN A 26 7.24 -17.59 -0.95
N ASN A 27 7.95 -16.74 -1.70
CA ASN A 27 9.27 -16.27 -1.30
C ASN A 27 9.25 -15.29 -0.11
N ILE A 28 8.10 -14.65 0.18
CA ILE A 28 7.97 -13.68 1.27
C ILE A 28 7.12 -14.16 2.43
N GLU A 29 6.62 -15.40 2.42
CA GLU A 29 5.84 -16.00 3.53
C GLU A 29 6.54 -15.91 4.88
N HIS A 30 7.88 -15.93 4.91
CA HIS A 30 8.66 -15.80 6.14
C HIS A 30 8.63 -14.39 6.76
N ARG A 31 8.10 -13.39 6.05
CA ARG A 31 8.02 -12.00 6.53
C ARG A 31 6.72 -11.79 7.28
N THR A 32 6.82 -11.48 8.57
CA THR A 32 5.65 -11.28 9.44
C THR A 32 5.12 -9.85 9.46
N SER A 33 5.82 -8.90 8.84
CA SER A 33 5.50 -7.47 8.90
C SER A 33 5.42 -6.84 7.52
N MET A 34 4.41 -6.00 7.31
CA MET A 34 4.17 -5.26 6.07
C MET A 34 3.89 -3.78 6.35
N ILE A 35 4.49 -2.92 5.53
CA ILE A 35 4.09 -1.51 5.41
C ILE A 35 3.47 -1.33 4.02
N LEU A 36 2.22 -0.91 3.99
CA LEU A 36 1.48 -0.58 2.78
C LEU A 36 1.41 0.94 2.65
N MET A 37 1.88 1.45 1.52
CA MET A 37 1.82 2.88 1.19
C MET A 37 0.97 3.07 -0.06
N GLY A 38 0.01 3.99 -0.02
CA GLY A 38 -0.86 4.27 -1.15
C GLY A 38 -1.48 5.66 -1.10
N ASP A 39 -1.95 6.14 -2.24
CA ASP A 39 -2.57 7.46 -2.41
C ASP A 39 -4.07 7.37 -2.70
N SER A 40 -4.59 6.16 -2.85
CA SER A 40 -5.98 5.89 -3.18
C SER A 40 -6.55 4.74 -2.36
N LEU A 41 -7.86 4.77 -2.11
CA LEU A 41 -8.53 3.68 -1.38
C LEU A 41 -8.40 2.31 -2.06
N GLY A 42 -8.16 2.27 -3.37
CA GLY A 42 -7.90 1.03 -4.11
C GLY A 42 -6.58 0.36 -3.71
N ASP A 43 -5.63 1.14 -3.20
CA ASP A 43 -4.31 0.64 -2.78
C ASP A 43 -4.38 -0.21 -1.53
N LEU A 44 -5.44 -0.09 -0.73
CA LEU A 44 -5.66 -0.91 0.46
C LEU A 44 -5.72 -2.40 0.13
N HIS A 45 -6.08 -2.74 -1.11
CA HIS A 45 -6.18 -4.11 -1.61
C HIS A 45 -4.85 -4.69 -2.12
N MET A 46 -3.80 -3.88 -2.26
CA MET A 46 -2.48 -4.35 -2.72
C MET A 46 -1.85 -5.36 -1.77
N GLY A 47 -2.23 -5.32 -0.49
CA GLY A 47 -1.73 -6.22 0.53
C GLY A 47 -2.65 -7.40 0.85
N ASP A 48 -3.72 -7.64 0.07
CA ASP A 48 -4.70 -8.70 0.38
C ASP A 48 -4.11 -10.11 0.21
N GLY A 49 -3.15 -10.31 -0.70
CA GLY A 49 -2.48 -11.60 -0.92
C GLY A 49 -1.34 -11.91 0.06
N ALA A 50 -1.04 -11.00 0.99
CA ALA A 50 0.03 -11.21 1.97
C ALA A 50 -0.56 -11.47 3.35
N GLU A 51 -0.42 -12.72 3.81
CA GLU A 51 -0.71 -13.12 5.17
C GLU A 51 0.47 -12.73 6.08
N VAL A 52 0.27 -11.66 6.88
CA VAL A 52 1.29 -11.10 7.77
C VAL A 52 0.68 -10.77 9.13
N ASP A 53 1.46 -10.88 10.20
CA ASP A 53 1.01 -10.60 11.58
C ASP A 53 0.83 -9.11 11.84
N HIS A 54 1.72 -8.30 11.28
CA HIS A 54 1.74 -6.85 11.47
C HIS A 54 1.57 -6.13 10.13
N LYS A 55 0.55 -5.29 10.03
CA LYS A 55 0.27 -4.49 8.82
C LYS A 55 0.09 -3.03 9.22
N LEU A 56 0.92 -2.16 8.66
CA LEU A 56 0.80 -0.71 8.82
C LEU A 56 0.43 -0.08 7.48
N LYS A 57 -0.61 0.73 7.46
CA LYS A 57 -1.14 1.40 6.25
C LYS A 57 -0.91 2.89 6.34
N ILE A 58 -0.16 3.43 5.39
CA ILE A 58 0.14 4.85 5.25
C ILE A 58 -0.54 5.38 3.98
N GLY A 59 -1.43 6.35 4.15
CA GLY A 59 -2.19 6.97 3.08
C GLY A 59 -1.70 8.37 2.77
N PHE A 60 -1.34 8.65 1.51
CA PHE A 60 -1.02 9.98 1.04
C PHE A 60 -2.28 10.65 0.49
N LEU A 61 -2.73 11.74 1.11
CA LEU A 61 -3.93 12.47 0.72
C LEU A 61 -3.54 13.86 0.21
N ASN A 62 -3.31 13.95 -1.10
CA ASN A 62 -2.88 15.18 -1.78
C ASN A 62 -4.03 15.89 -2.53
N GLY A 63 -5.22 15.29 -2.60
CA GLY A 63 -6.36 15.86 -3.33
C GLY A 63 -7.70 15.58 -2.67
N ARG A 64 -8.65 16.52 -2.78
CA ARG A 64 -9.98 16.46 -2.14
C ARG A 64 -9.89 16.14 -0.64
N VAL A 65 -8.99 16.83 0.05
CA VAL A 65 -8.67 16.58 1.47
C VAL A 65 -9.92 16.64 2.33
N GLU A 66 -10.67 17.75 2.27
CA GLU A 66 -11.87 17.96 3.09
C GLU A 66 -12.93 16.85 2.91
N GLU A 67 -13.11 16.39 1.67
CA GLU A 67 -14.10 15.35 1.33
C GLU A 67 -13.64 13.94 1.71
N SER A 68 -12.33 13.68 1.64
CA SER A 68 -11.78 12.33 1.71
C SER A 68 -11.11 12.02 3.06
N LEU A 69 -10.72 13.03 3.84
CA LEU A 69 -9.94 12.87 5.07
C LEU A 69 -10.60 11.93 6.07
N GLU A 70 -11.89 12.08 6.32
CA GLU A 70 -12.61 11.22 7.27
C GLU A 70 -12.68 9.76 6.80
N LEU A 71 -12.69 9.52 5.49
CA LEU A 71 -12.64 8.18 4.93
C LEU A 71 -11.23 7.59 5.02
N TYR A 72 -10.20 8.39 4.75
CA TYR A 72 -8.80 7.98 4.85
C TYR A 72 -8.43 7.63 6.30
N LYS A 73 -8.83 8.45 7.27
CA LYS A 73 -8.58 8.19 8.72
C LYS A 73 -9.26 6.91 9.23
N LYS A 74 -10.32 6.45 8.57
CA LYS A 74 -10.99 5.17 8.90
C LYS A 74 -10.32 3.96 8.27
N LYS A 75 -9.50 4.15 7.24
CA LYS A 75 -9.01 3.08 6.37
C LYS A 75 -7.50 2.89 6.42
N TYR A 76 -6.76 3.97 6.62
CA TYR A 76 -5.33 4.02 6.86
C TYR A 76 -5.04 4.25 8.33
N ASP A 77 -3.91 3.72 8.80
CA ASP A 77 -3.44 3.93 10.18
C ASP A 77 -2.77 5.30 10.31
N ILE A 78 -2.06 5.73 9.26
CA ILE A 78 -1.42 7.04 9.16
C ILE A 78 -1.93 7.72 7.89
N VAL A 79 -2.36 8.98 7.99
CA VAL A 79 -2.73 9.80 6.82
C VAL A 79 -1.79 11.00 6.76
N ILE A 80 -1.07 11.11 5.66
CA ILE A 80 -0.17 12.22 5.34
C ILE A 80 -0.94 13.14 4.40
N VAL A 81 -1.19 14.37 4.84
CA VAL A 81 -2.05 15.32 4.13
C VAL A 81 -1.20 16.40 3.50
N GLU A 82 -1.35 16.60 2.19
CA GLU A 82 -0.68 17.66 1.41
C GLU A 82 0.84 17.72 1.61
N ASP A 83 1.45 16.55 1.80
CA ASP A 83 2.89 16.39 1.93
C ASP A 83 3.38 15.37 0.89
N GLU A 84 4.19 15.88 -0.05
CA GLU A 84 4.73 15.14 -1.19
C GLU A 84 6.10 14.49 -0.87
N THR A 85 6.51 14.47 0.40
CA THR A 85 7.75 13.85 0.85
C THR A 85 7.54 12.41 1.33
N LEU A 86 8.64 11.67 1.49
CA LEU A 86 8.66 10.36 2.13
C LEU A 86 9.28 10.43 3.54
N ASP A 87 9.33 11.60 4.15
CA ASP A 87 10.04 11.81 5.42
C ASP A 87 9.40 11.01 6.55
N VAL A 88 8.07 10.96 6.63
CA VAL A 88 7.36 10.19 7.65
C VAL A 88 7.64 8.67 7.51
N PRO A 89 7.43 8.03 6.33
CA PRO A 89 7.81 6.64 6.12
C PRO A 89 9.30 6.37 6.37
N ASN A 90 10.19 7.25 5.93
CA ASN A 90 11.64 7.06 6.08
C ASN A 90 12.06 7.11 7.55
N ASN A 91 11.59 8.10 8.30
CA ASN A 91 11.88 8.21 9.74
C ASN A 91 11.31 7.03 10.52
N LEU A 92 10.14 6.53 10.14
CA LEU A 92 9.57 5.32 10.72
C LEU A 92 10.45 4.09 10.43
N LEU A 93 10.87 3.90 9.17
CA LEU A 93 11.74 2.79 8.78
C LEU A 93 13.09 2.86 9.51
N LEU A 94 13.70 4.04 9.58
CA LEU A 94 14.95 4.26 10.34
C LEU A 94 14.76 3.89 11.80
N SER A 95 13.67 4.34 12.43
CA SER A 95 13.38 4.01 13.84
C SER A 95 13.24 2.50 14.06
N ILE A 96 12.59 1.78 13.14
CA ILE A 96 12.44 0.32 13.21
C ILE A 96 13.79 -0.39 13.01
N LEU A 97 14.57 0.04 12.02
CA LEU A 97 15.86 -0.59 11.68
C LEU A 97 16.96 -0.29 12.71
N GLU A 98 16.95 0.89 13.33
CA GLU A 98 17.89 1.28 14.40
C GLU A 98 17.51 0.72 15.77
N SER A 99 16.28 0.24 15.94
CA SER A 99 15.83 -0.44 17.17
C SER A 99 16.17 -1.93 17.20
N CYS A 100 16.78 -2.46 16.14
CA CYS A 100 17.27 -3.84 16.01
C CYS A 100 18.78 -3.91 16.23
#